data_AF-A0A9P9MM36-F1
#
_entry.id   AF-A0A9P9MM36-F1
#
_cell.length_a   1.000
_cell.length_b   1.000
_cell.length_c   1.000
_cell.angle_alpha   90.00
_cell.angle_beta   90.00
_cell.angle_gamma   90.00
#
_symmetry.space_group_name_H-M   'P 1'
#
loop_
_entity.id
_entity.type
_entity.pdbx_description
1 polymer ?
#
loop_
_entity_poly.entity_id
_entity_poly.type
_entity_poly.pdbx_seq_one_letter_code
_entity_poly.pdbx_strand_id
1 'polypeptide(L)'
;MSEQIPESIPTSADPRSKRPTKKRALSPRSQTAQSITSLFSKPDQEIRIPGSSALTTHSNPNGGPPEIVQNVQGSSAGAGSGEFHVYKASRRREYERLRGMDEEVRKEEEGAEWEREKREREERDKEKTRKNREKRERLKRKKGGNANGNKAGDEVAGAGKGGKVKARVVVREGAEGLGGEGNADEVMGGVVVEEEKGVIIHDDD
;
A
#
# COMPACT_ATOMS: atom_id res chain seq x y z
N MET A 1 -2.30 28.72 -47.16
CA MET A 1 -1.70 28.84 -45.81
C MET A 1 -2.42 29.98 -45.12
N SER A 2 -3.43 29.70 -44.28
CA SER A 2 -4.17 30.76 -43.59
C SER A 2 -3.30 31.37 -42.49
N GLU A 3 -3.11 32.68 -42.57
CA GLU A 3 -2.28 33.48 -41.68
C GLU A 3 -2.80 33.43 -40.23
N GLN A 4 -1.89 33.35 -39.25
CA GLN A 4 -2.25 33.44 -37.83
C GLN A 4 -2.58 34.90 -37.46
N ILE A 5 -3.81 35.31 -37.75
CA ILE A 5 -4.40 36.57 -37.29
C ILE A 5 -4.74 36.42 -35.79
N PRO A 6 -4.51 37.42 -34.93
CA PRO A 6 -4.78 37.35 -33.47
C PRO A 6 -6.25 37.01 -33.10
N GLU A 7 -7.17 37.19 -34.04
CA GLU A 7 -8.59 36.83 -33.93
C GLU A 7 -8.87 35.32 -34.10
N SER A 8 -7.88 34.54 -34.54
CA SER A 8 -7.99 33.10 -34.82
C SER A 8 -7.37 32.22 -33.72
N ILE A 9 -7.21 32.74 -32.50
CA ILE A 9 -6.91 31.87 -31.35
C ILE A 9 -8.21 31.13 -31.03
N PRO A 10 -8.26 29.78 -31.08
CA PRO A 10 -9.47 29.06 -30.70
C PRO A 10 -9.84 29.50 -29.28
N THR A 11 -11.10 29.89 -29.06
CA THR A 11 -11.60 30.40 -27.76
C THR A 11 -11.36 29.44 -26.57
N SER A 12 -10.94 28.20 -26.82
CA SER A 12 -10.44 27.24 -25.82
C SER A 12 -9.05 27.56 -25.26
N ALA A 13 -8.26 28.41 -25.93
CA ALA A 13 -6.89 28.78 -25.56
C ALA A 13 -6.76 30.23 -25.06
N ASP A 14 -7.86 30.99 -25.00
CA ASP A 14 -7.86 32.36 -24.49
C ASP A 14 -7.87 32.38 -22.94
N PRO A 15 -6.82 32.92 -22.27
CA PRO A 15 -6.73 33.01 -20.82
C PRO A 15 -7.77 33.96 -20.19
N ARG A 16 -8.43 34.81 -20.99
CA ARG A 16 -9.52 35.69 -20.54
C ARG A 16 -10.88 35.00 -20.57
N SER A 17 -10.99 33.85 -21.21
CA SER A 17 -12.24 33.08 -21.25
C SER A 17 -12.47 32.40 -19.90
N LYS A 18 -13.55 32.78 -19.20
CA LYS A 18 -14.00 32.14 -17.94
C LYS A 18 -14.71 30.81 -18.18
N ARG A 19 -14.44 30.13 -19.30
CA ARG A 19 -15.08 28.84 -19.59
C ARG A 19 -14.54 27.82 -18.59
N PRO A 20 -15.41 26.98 -17.99
CA PRO A 20 -14.95 25.93 -17.11
C PRO A 20 -14.05 24.99 -17.91
N THR A 21 -12.75 24.99 -17.61
CA THR A 21 -11.82 24.04 -18.22
C THR A 21 -12.18 22.65 -17.72
N LYS A 22 -12.20 21.66 -18.63
CA LYS A 22 -12.36 20.26 -18.24
C LYS A 22 -11.26 19.96 -17.22
N LYS A 23 -11.63 19.71 -15.96
CA LYS A 23 -10.70 19.36 -14.88
C LYS A 23 -9.96 18.11 -15.33
N ARG A 24 -8.70 18.27 -15.75
CA ARG A 24 -7.85 17.13 -16.05
C ARG A 24 -7.58 16.41 -14.75
N ALA A 25 -7.66 15.08 -14.73
CA ALA A 25 -7.21 14.32 -13.58
C ALA A 25 -5.71 14.65 -13.37
N LEU A 26 -5.37 15.23 -12.23
CA LEU A 26 -3.99 15.58 -11.95
C LEU A 26 -3.18 14.31 -11.76
N SER A 27 -1.99 14.25 -12.37
CA SER A 27 -1.01 13.22 -12.06
C SER A 27 -0.65 13.26 -10.56
N PRO A 28 -0.26 12.13 -9.95
CA PRO A 28 0.10 12.10 -8.52
C PRO A 28 1.11 13.18 -8.14
N ARG A 29 2.13 13.40 -8.99
CA ARG A 29 3.15 14.44 -8.80
C ARG A 29 2.55 15.85 -8.85
N SER A 30 1.56 16.09 -9.71
CA SER A 30 0.87 17.39 -9.80
C SER A 30 0.03 17.66 -8.55
N GLN A 31 -0.64 16.64 -8.00
CA GLN A 31 -1.40 16.78 -6.75
C GLN A 31 -0.51 17.13 -5.56
N THR A 32 0.63 16.45 -5.43
CA THR A 32 1.64 16.77 -4.41
C THR A 32 2.23 18.16 -4.60
N ALA A 33 2.51 18.57 -5.85
CA ALA A 33 3.01 19.92 -6.11
C ALA A 33 1.99 21.01 -5.71
N GLN A 34 0.69 20.77 -5.94
CA GLN A 34 -0.37 21.69 -5.51
C GLN A 34 -0.50 21.77 -3.99
N SER A 35 -0.44 20.64 -3.28
CA SER A 35 -0.49 20.65 -1.81
C SER A 35 0.72 21.37 -1.23
N ILE A 36 1.92 21.12 -1.76
CA ILE A 36 3.15 21.83 -1.39
C ILE A 36 3.03 23.34 -1.65
N THR A 37 2.50 23.74 -2.81
CA THR A 37 2.30 25.16 -3.15
C THR A 37 1.33 25.83 -2.17
N SER A 38 0.26 25.14 -1.78
CA SER A 38 -0.68 25.62 -0.77
C SER A 38 -0.02 25.79 0.61
N LEU A 39 0.78 24.81 1.04
CA LEU A 39 1.53 24.90 2.31
C LEU A 39 2.54 26.04 2.31
N PHE A 40 3.23 26.29 1.20
CA PHE A 40 4.18 27.40 1.07
C PHE A 40 3.52 28.79 0.96
N SER A 41 2.21 28.88 0.73
CA SER A 41 1.52 30.17 0.71
C SER A 41 1.53 30.87 2.08
N LYS A 42 1.64 30.08 3.17
CA LYS A 42 1.67 30.55 4.56
C LYS A 42 2.68 29.74 5.37
N PRO A 43 3.99 30.00 5.22
CA PRO A 43 5.03 29.21 5.89
C PRO A 43 5.01 29.35 7.42
N ASP A 44 4.49 30.46 7.95
CA ASP A 44 4.41 30.71 9.40
C ASP A 44 3.22 30.00 10.08
N GLN A 45 2.34 29.34 9.31
CA GLN A 45 1.18 28.66 9.87
C GLN A 45 1.60 27.34 10.53
N GLU A 46 1.31 27.17 11.82
CA GLU A 46 1.54 25.91 12.53
C GLU A 46 0.66 24.78 11.94
N ILE A 47 1.32 23.72 11.46
CA ILE A 47 0.66 22.53 10.92
C ILE A 47 0.44 21.53 12.05
N ARG A 48 -0.81 21.37 12.48
CA ARG A 48 -1.18 20.32 13.45
C ARG A 48 -1.21 18.96 12.76
N ILE A 49 -0.13 18.21 12.89
CA ILE A 49 -0.12 16.79 12.52
C ILE A 49 -0.96 16.05 13.58
N PRO A 50 -2.02 15.32 13.19
CA PRO A 50 -2.80 14.56 14.16
C PRO A 50 -1.88 13.55 14.86
N GLY A 51 -1.81 13.62 16.19
CA GLY A 51 -1.09 12.63 16.97
C GLY A 51 -1.74 11.24 16.84
N SER A 52 -0.98 10.18 17.09
CA SER A 52 -1.48 8.79 17.03
C SER A 52 -2.72 8.55 17.90
N SER A 53 -2.86 9.28 19.00
CA SER A 53 -4.03 9.23 19.90
C SER A 53 -5.32 9.80 19.30
N ALA A 54 -5.25 10.68 18.29
CA ALA A 54 -6.46 11.21 17.65
C ALA A 54 -7.25 10.10 16.92
N LEU A 55 -6.57 9.00 16.56
CA LEU A 55 -7.19 7.87 15.89
C LEU A 55 -7.95 6.94 16.85
N THR A 56 -7.58 6.93 18.14
CA THR A 56 -8.18 6.03 19.15
C THR A 56 -9.35 6.66 19.91
N THR A 57 -9.38 7.99 20.04
CA THR A 57 -10.48 8.71 20.74
C THR A 57 -11.85 8.52 20.07
N HIS A 58 -11.88 8.20 18.77
CA HIS A 58 -13.13 7.94 18.05
C HIS A 58 -13.70 6.53 18.25
N SER A 59 -13.00 5.64 18.96
CA SER A 59 -13.47 4.26 19.20
C SER A 59 -14.64 4.19 20.18
N ASN A 60 -14.72 5.13 21.13
CA ASN A 60 -15.83 5.21 22.08
C ASN A 60 -16.52 6.57 22.01
N PRO A 61 -17.40 6.80 21.01
CA PRO A 61 -18.12 8.08 20.86
C PRO A 61 -19.03 8.40 22.06
N ASN A 62 -19.32 7.43 22.93
CA ASN A 62 -20.29 7.58 24.01
C ASN A 62 -19.67 7.63 25.42
N GLY A 63 -18.34 7.60 25.56
CA GLY A 63 -17.68 7.50 26.87
C GLY A 63 -18.09 6.23 27.63
N GLY A 64 -17.51 6.03 28.81
CA GLY A 64 -18.01 5.00 29.74
C GLY A 64 -19.45 5.30 30.16
N PRO A 65 -20.23 4.29 30.61
CA PRO A 65 -21.54 4.53 31.19
C PRO A 65 -21.47 5.61 32.29
N PRO A 66 -22.40 6.58 32.32
CA PRO A 66 -22.39 7.60 33.37
C PRO A 66 -22.57 6.95 34.74
N GLU A 67 -21.74 7.34 35.72
CA GLU A 67 -21.78 6.78 37.07
C GLU A 67 -23.07 7.13 37.83
N ILE A 68 -23.62 8.33 37.58
CA ILE A 68 -24.82 8.81 38.25
C ILE A 68 -25.88 9.15 37.21
N VAL A 69 -27.01 8.46 37.28
CA VAL A 69 -28.21 8.75 36.51
C VAL A 69 -29.16 9.56 37.40
N GLN A 70 -29.33 10.84 37.08
CA GLN A 70 -30.08 11.78 37.92
C GLN A 70 -31.61 11.72 37.71
N ASN A 71 -32.07 11.09 36.64
CA ASN A 71 -33.48 11.08 36.21
C ASN A 71 -34.19 9.74 36.48
N VAL A 72 -33.82 9.04 37.56
CA VAL A 72 -34.44 7.75 37.90
C VAL A 72 -35.80 7.99 38.57
N GLN A 73 -36.87 7.61 37.87
CA GLN A 73 -38.23 7.59 38.42
C GLN A 73 -38.38 6.41 39.41
N GLY A 74 -39.25 6.53 40.41
CA GLY A 74 -39.43 5.51 41.44
C GLY A 74 -39.77 4.12 40.88
N SER A 75 -39.36 3.06 41.58
CA SER A 75 -39.42 1.67 41.07
C SER A 75 -40.82 1.15 40.77
N SER A 76 -41.86 1.71 41.39
CA SER A 76 -43.26 1.37 41.16
C SER A 76 -43.98 2.32 40.20
N ALA A 77 -43.29 3.34 39.70
CA ALA A 77 -43.88 4.33 38.81
C ALA A 77 -44.06 3.75 37.40
N GLY A 78 -45.17 4.08 36.74
CA GLY A 78 -45.50 3.56 35.41
C GLY A 78 -44.55 4.06 34.31
N ALA A 79 -44.60 3.40 33.15
CA ALA A 79 -43.78 3.79 31.99
C ALA A 79 -44.19 5.17 31.47
N GLY A 80 -43.25 6.12 31.49
CA GLY A 80 -43.42 7.45 30.91
C GLY A 80 -43.29 7.43 29.39
N SER A 81 -43.73 8.49 28.71
CA SER A 81 -43.64 8.62 27.25
C SER A 81 -42.19 8.67 26.72
N GLY A 82 -41.23 9.09 27.55
CA GLY A 82 -39.81 9.14 27.20
C GLY A 82 -39.05 7.82 27.42
N GLU A 83 -39.64 6.86 28.13
CA GLU A 83 -38.94 5.63 28.55
C GLU A 83 -38.49 4.78 27.36
N PHE A 84 -39.30 4.75 26.30
CA PHE A 84 -38.95 4.04 25.06
C PHE A 84 -37.65 4.57 24.44
N HIS A 85 -37.44 5.89 24.44
CA HIS A 85 -36.24 6.49 23.87
C HIS A 85 -35.02 6.26 24.76
N VAL A 86 -35.20 6.29 26.07
CA VAL A 86 -34.14 5.93 27.04
C VAL A 86 -33.69 4.49 26.81
N TYR A 87 -34.63 3.56 26.68
CA TYR A 87 -34.33 2.17 26.37
C TYR A 87 -33.60 1.99 25.03
N LYS A 88 -34.10 2.64 23.97
CA LYS A 88 -33.48 2.59 22.63
C LYS A 88 -32.04 3.09 22.66
N ALA A 89 -31.77 4.20 23.35
CA ALA A 89 -30.44 4.76 23.49
C ALA A 89 -29.53 3.88 24.37
N SER A 90 -30.05 3.31 25.46
CA SER A 90 -29.32 2.37 26.32
C SER A 90 -28.94 1.09 25.58
N ARG A 91 -29.91 0.45 24.90
CA ARG A 91 -29.67 -0.77 24.11
C ARG A 91 -28.67 -0.54 22.98
N ARG A 92 -28.74 0.61 22.29
CA ARG A 92 -27.78 0.97 21.25
C ARG A 92 -26.36 1.11 21.81
N ARG A 93 -26.20 1.82 22.94
CA ARG A 93 -24.92 1.95 23.63
C ARG A 93 -24.36 0.60 24.05
N GLU A 94 -25.22 -0.30 24.55
CA GLU A 94 -24.80 -1.62 24.98
C GLU A 94 -24.35 -2.52 23.82
N TYR A 95 -25.06 -2.49 22.68
CA TYR A 95 -24.63 -3.22 21.49
C TYR A 95 -23.34 -2.67 20.90
N GLU A 96 -23.16 -1.35 20.89
CA GLU A 96 -21.90 -0.72 20.47
C GLU A 96 -20.75 -1.14 21.41
N ARG A 97 -20.99 -1.20 22.73
CA ARG A 97 -20.02 -1.67 23.72
C ARG A 97 -19.62 -3.13 23.51
N LEU A 98 -20.59 -4.04 23.41
CA LEU A 98 -20.34 -5.47 23.19
C LEU A 98 -19.59 -5.69 21.89
N ARG A 99 -20.03 -5.03 20.81
CA ARG A 99 -19.36 -5.09 19.52
C ARG A 99 -17.92 -4.57 19.58
N GLY A 100 -17.67 -3.47 20.29
CA GLY A 100 -16.32 -2.95 20.48
C GLY A 100 -15.41 -3.96 21.20
N MET A 101 -15.91 -4.59 22.26
CA MET A 101 -15.18 -5.64 22.98
C MET A 101 -14.89 -6.85 22.09
N ASP A 102 -15.86 -7.34 21.34
CA ASP A 102 -15.69 -8.47 20.43
C ASP A 102 -14.68 -8.15 19.31
N GLU A 103 -14.71 -6.93 18.76
CA GLU A 103 -13.76 -6.47 17.74
C GLU A 103 -12.33 -6.31 18.30
N GLU A 104 -12.18 -5.86 19.55
CA GLU A 104 -10.90 -5.77 20.24
C GLU A 104 -10.29 -7.15 20.50
N VAL A 105 -11.07 -8.10 21.03
CA VAL A 105 -10.63 -9.49 21.27
C VAL A 105 -10.20 -10.14 19.96
N ARG A 106 -11.03 -10.03 18.91
CA ARG A 106 -10.69 -10.58 17.59
C ARG A 106 -9.39 -10.00 17.06
N LYS A 107 -9.18 -8.70 17.19
CA LYS A 107 -7.94 -8.03 16.72
C LYS A 107 -6.72 -8.46 17.53
N GLU A 108 -6.86 -8.69 18.83
CA GLU A 108 -5.78 -9.21 19.68
C GLU A 108 -5.40 -10.64 19.29
N GLU A 109 -6.38 -11.51 19.08
CA GLU A 109 -6.17 -12.89 18.62
C GLU A 109 -5.49 -12.92 17.24
N GLU A 110 -6.05 -12.21 16.25
CA GLU A 110 -5.46 -12.10 14.91
C GLU A 110 -4.04 -11.51 14.95
N GLY A 111 -3.81 -10.51 15.82
CA GLY A 111 -2.49 -9.91 16.03
C GLY A 111 -1.48 -10.89 16.61
N ALA A 112 -1.87 -11.65 17.63
CA ALA A 112 -1.00 -12.65 18.26
C ALA A 112 -0.65 -13.80 17.30
N GLU A 113 -1.62 -14.25 16.49
CA GLU A 113 -1.39 -15.26 15.46
C GLU A 113 -0.43 -14.77 14.38
N TRP A 114 -0.64 -13.54 13.90
CA TRP A 114 0.23 -12.92 12.92
C TRP A 114 1.66 -12.75 13.43
N GLU A 115 1.84 -12.31 14.68
CA GLU A 115 3.17 -12.17 15.28
C GLU A 115 3.87 -13.52 15.44
N ARG A 116 3.14 -14.56 15.84
CA ARG A 116 3.65 -15.94 15.92
C ARG A 116 4.12 -16.42 14.54
N GLU A 117 3.29 -16.27 13.52
CA GLU A 117 3.62 -16.70 12.16
C GLU A 117 4.81 -15.94 11.58
N LYS A 118 4.84 -14.62 11.79
CA LYS A 118 5.94 -13.75 11.39
C LYS A 118 7.26 -14.18 12.04
N ARG A 119 7.24 -14.47 13.35
CA ARG A 119 8.43 -14.94 14.08
C ARG A 119 8.91 -16.27 13.53
N GLU A 120 8.01 -17.22 13.29
CA GLU A 120 8.37 -18.53 12.75
C GLU A 120 8.99 -18.40 11.35
N ARG A 121 8.39 -17.58 10.48
CA ARG A 121 8.92 -17.30 9.13
C ARG A 121 10.32 -16.68 9.21
N GLU A 122 10.52 -15.71 10.09
CA GLU A 122 11.82 -15.07 10.30
C GLU A 122 12.86 -16.06 10.85
N GLU A 123 12.49 -16.95 11.77
CA GLU A 123 13.35 -18.01 12.29
C GLU A 123 13.76 -19.00 11.19
N ARG A 124 12.81 -19.47 10.36
CA ARG A 124 13.11 -20.35 9.22
C ARG A 124 14.07 -19.69 8.22
N ASP A 125 13.91 -18.40 7.95
CA ASP A 125 14.79 -17.65 7.07
C ASP A 125 16.17 -17.41 7.70
N LYS A 126 16.24 -17.12 9.01
CA LYS A 126 17.49 -17.03 9.78
C LYS A 126 18.25 -18.36 9.76
N GLU A 127 17.56 -19.49 9.90
CA GLU A 127 18.21 -20.80 9.83
C GLU A 127 18.75 -21.13 8.44
N LYS A 128 17.97 -20.86 7.38
CA LYS A 128 18.42 -21.03 5.98
C LYS A 128 19.63 -20.16 5.69
N THR A 129 19.59 -18.90 6.10
CA THR A 129 20.69 -17.95 5.90
C THR A 129 21.94 -18.33 6.73
N ARG A 130 21.77 -18.81 7.97
CA ARG A 130 22.85 -19.35 8.83
C ARG A 130 23.52 -20.56 8.18
N LYS A 131 22.76 -21.59 7.82
CA LYS A 131 23.27 -22.80 7.14
C LYS A 131 24.03 -22.44 5.85
N ASN A 132 23.51 -21.49 5.07
CA ASN A 132 24.18 -21.02 3.85
C ASN A 132 25.43 -20.17 4.13
N ARG A 133 25.47 -19.40 5.22
CA ARG A 133 26.65 -18.67 5.68
C ARG A 133 27.75 -19.63 6.14
N GLU A 134 27.41 -20.60 7.00
CA GLU A 134 28.33 -21.64 7.48
C GLU A 134 28.93 -22.45 6.32
N LYS A 135 28.10 -22.83 5.33
CA LYS A 135 28.59 -23.48 4.10
C LYS A 135 29.62 -22.60 3.38
N ARG A 136 29.33 -21.32 3.16
CA ARG A 136 30.24 -20.36 2.51
C ARG A 136 31.54 -20.17 3.30
N GLU A 137 31.48 -20.06 4.62
CA GLU A 137 32.65 -19.91 5.48
C GLU A 137 33.52 -21.18 5.49
N ARG A 138 32.90 -22.37 5.51
CA ARG A 138 33.61 -23.64 5.38
C ARG A 138 34.33 -23.75 4.04
N LEU A 139 33.71 -23.34 2.93
CA LEU A 139 34.37 -23.29 1.62
C LEU A 139 35.51 -22.25 1.61
N LYS A 140 35.32 -21.07 2.21
CA LYS A 140 36.37 -20.04 2.35
C LYS A 140 37.55 -20.53 3.18
N ARG A 141 37.33 -21.21 4.32
CA ARG A 141 38.42 -21.80 5.12
C ARG A 141 39.18 -22.87 4.34
N LYS A 142 38.49 -23.74 3.60
CA LYS A 142 39.15 -24.74 2.74
C LYS A 142 39.97 -24.10 1.61
N LYS A 143 39.48 -23.02 1.01
CA LYS A 143 40.20 -22.29 -0.06
C LYS A 143 41.34 -21.41 0.48
N GLY A 144 41.15 -20.78 1.64
CA GLY A 144 42.14 -19.93 2.32
C GLY A 144 43.27 -20.72 3.00
N GLY A 145 43.01 -21.96 3.44
CA GLY A 145 44.05 -22.87 3.94
C GLY A 145 45.06 -23.29 2.88
N ASN A 146 44.72 -23.19 1.59
CA ASN A 146 45.63 -23.45 0.47
C ASN A 146 46.23 -22.18 -0.14
N ALA A 147 45.90 -20.99 0.37
CA ALA A 147 46.35 -19.70 -0.17
C ALA A 147 47.22 -18.89 0.81
N ASN A 148 47.63 -19.48 1.95
CA ASN A 148 48.54 -18.83 2.90
C ASN A 148 50.00 -19.28 2.78
N GLY A 149 50.35 -19.94 1.68
CA GLY A 149 51.72 -20.00 1.18
C GLY A 149 51.89 -18.97 0.07
N ASN A 150 52.51 -17.84 0.40
CA ASN A 150 53.02 -16.82 -0.52
C ASN A 150 52.05 -15.71 -1.00
N LYS A 151 51.97 -14.62 -0.24
CA LYS A 151 52.29 -13.27 -0.76
C LYS A 151 52.26 -12.23 0.35
N ALA A 152 53.46 -11.85 0.79
CA ALA A 152 53.72 -10.52 1.31
C ALA A 152 53.66 -9.51 0.14
N GLY A 153 53.11 -8.33 0.44
CA GLY A 153 53.23 -7.03 -0.25
C GLY A 153 53.39 -6.98 -1.77
N ASP A 154 52.40 -6.39 -2.44
CA ASP A 154 52.68 -5.37 -3.46
C ASP A 154 51.44 -4.49 -3.67
N GLU A 155 51.58 -3.20 -3.37
CA GLU A 155 50.64 -2.16 -3.76
C GLU A 155 50.94 -1.75 -5.20
N VAL A 156 50.08 -2.09 -6.17
CA VAL A 156 50.00 -1.33 -7.43
C VAL A 156 48.55 -1.28 -7.93
N ALA A 157 48.17 -0.08 -8.36
CA ALA A 157 46.87 0.39 -8.78
C ALA A 157 46.19 -0.38 -9.93
N GLY A 158 44.86 -0.21 -9.99
CA GLY A 158 44.11 -0.21 -11.25
C GLY A 158 43.09 -1.33 -11.43
N ALA A 159 41.87 -1.13 -10.94
CA ALA A 159 40.72 -1.95 -11.33
C ALA A 159 39.66 -1.10 -12.05
N GLY A 160 39.82 -1.01 -13.37
CA GLY A 160 38.73 -0.70 -14.28
C GLY A 160 38.01 -1.97 -14.73
N LYS A 161 36.73 -1.76 -15.08
CA LYS A 161 35.81 -2.60 -15.89
C LYS A 161 35.04 -3.73 -15.19
N GLY A 162 33.76 -3.43 -14.99
CA GLY A 162 32.70 -4.33 -14.57
C GLY A 162 32.44 -5.49 -15.53
N GLY A 163 32.18 -6.64 -14.92
CA GLY A 163 31.79 -7.88 -15.60
C GLY A 163 30.31 -7.86 -16.00
N LYS A 164 30.09 -8.15 -17.28
CA LYS A 164 28.80 -8.33 -17.95
C LYS A 164 28.07 -9.57 -17.41
N VAL A 165 26.80 -9.42 -17.04
CA VAL A 165 25.93 -10.54 -16.65
C VAL A 165 25.41 -11.22 -17.93
N LYS A 166 25.69 -12.51 -18.12
CA LYS A 166 25.11 -13.31 -19.22
C LYS A 166 23.73 -13.82 -18.80
N ALA A 167 22.69 -13.40 -19.53
CA ALA A 167 21.33 -13.92 -19.41
C ALA A 167 21.25 -15.36 -19.95
N ARG A 168 20.54 -16.24 -19.23
CA ARG A 168 20.30 -17.64 -19.62
C ARG A 168 19.00 -17.70 -20.42
N VAL A 169 19.10 -17.78 -21.74
CA VAL A 169 17.98 -18.08 -22.65
C VAL A 169 17.82 -19.60 -22.68
N VAL A 170 16.63 -20.11 -22.32
CA VAL A 170 16.25 -21.51 -22.52
C VAL A 170 15.33 -21.55 -23.72
N VAL A 171 15.84 -22.12 -24.82
CA VAL A 171 15.09 -22.42 -26.04
C VAL A 171 14.27 -23.69 -25.79
N ARG A 172 12.97 -23.66 -26.06
CA ARG A 172 12.14 -24.87 -26.20
C ARG A 172 11.86 -25.07 -27.68
N GLU A 173 12.44 -26.13 -28.24
CA GLU A 173 12.11 -26.68 -29.56
C GLU A 173 10.85 -27.55 -29.47
N GLY A 174 10.01 -27.46 -30.51
CA GLY A 174 9.23 -28.59 -31.03
C GLY A 174 7.73 -28.64 -30.69
N ALA A 175 6.89 -28.15 -31.61
CA ALA A 175 5.70 -28.87 -32.08
C ALA A 175 5.22 -28.23 -33.40
N GLU A 176 5.13 -29.06 -34.42
CA GLU A 176 4.91 -28.70 -35.82
C GLU A 176 3.41 -28.70 -36.19
N GLY A 177 3.06 -27.85 -37.15
CA GLY A 177 2.03 -28.13 -38.17
C GLY A 177 0.58 -27.93 -37.76
N LEU A 178 -0.08 -26.94 -38.39
CA LEU A 178 -1.26 -27.10 -39.25
C LEU A 178 -1.61 -25.72 -39.84
N GLY A 179 -1.54 -25.62 -41.17
CA GLY A 179 -1.98 -24.45 -41.93
C GLY A 179 -3.46 -24.54 -42.35
N GLY A 180 -4.01 -23.42 -42.83
CA GLY A 180 -5.24 -23.43 -43.64
C GLY A 180 -6.20 -22.25 -43.43
N GLU A 181 -6.04 -21.24 -44.30
CA GLU A 181 -7.09 -20.44 -44.97
C GLU A 181 -8.00 -19.45 -44.19
N GLY A 182 -7.70 -18.15 -44.37
CA GLY A 182 -8.55 -17.21 -45.11
C GLY A 182 -9.89 -16.73 -44.52
N ASN A 183 -9.92 -15.51 -43.97
CA ASN A 183 -10.94 -14.53 -44.36
C ASN A 183 -10.47 -13.10 -44.07
N ALA A 184 -10.61 -12.23 -45.06
CA ALA A 184 -10.33 -10.81 -44.98
C ALA A 184 -11.64 -10.08 -44.71
N ASP A 185 -11.72 -9.30 -43.63
CA ASP A 185 -12.54 -8.09 -43.67
C ASP A 185 -12.06 -7.06 -42.65
N GLU A 186 -12.24 -5.80 -43.05
CA GLU A 186 -11.85 -4.57 -42.38
C GLU A 186 -12.51 -4.44 -40.98
N VAL A 187 -11.90 -3.72 -40.03
CA VAL A 187 -12.22 -2.33 -39.61
C VAL A 187 -11.72 -2.06 -38.18
N MET A 188 -11.10 -0.87 -38.00
CA MET A 188 -11.01 -0.05 -36.77
C MET A 188 -10.10 -0.51 -35.61
N GLY A 189 -9.01 0.25 -35.45
CA GLY A 189 -8.15 0.22 -34.27
C GLY A 189 -8.89 0.60 -32.99
N GLY A 190 -9.16 -0.41 -32.16
CA GLY A 190 -9.49 -0.27 -30.76
C GLY A 190 -8.22 -0.36 -29.91
N VAL A 191 -7.99 0.65 -29.07
CA VAL A 191 -6.97 0.62 -28.02
C VAL A 191 -7.31 -0.52 -27.06
N VAL A 192 -6.53 -1.60 -27.12
CA VAL A 192 -6.62 -2.72 -26.17
C VAL A 192 -6.13 -2.22 -24.82
N VAL A 193 -7.04 -2.17 -23.84
CA VAL A 193 -6.69 -2.02 -22.43
C VAL A 193 -6.08 -3.34 -22.01
N GLU A 194 -4.75 -3.41 -21.88
CA GLU A 194 -4.10 -4.52 -21.18
C GLU A 194 -4.55 -4.49 -19.72
N GLU A 195 -5.43 -5.42 -19.35
CA GLU A 195 -5.63 -5.79 -17.95
C GLU A 195 -4.31 -6.39 -17.45
N GLU A 196 -3.65 -5.67 -16.54
CA GLU A 196 -2.47 -6.14 -15.85
C GLU A 196 -2.81 -7.46 -15.14
N LYS A 197 -2.22 -8.57 -15.61
CA LYS A 197 -2.31 -9.88 -14.95
C LYS A 197 -1.82 -9.74 -13.51
N GLY A 198 -2.76 -9.79 -12.56
CA GLY A 198 -2.47 -9.93 -11.15
C GLY A 198 -1.55 -11.13 -10.89
N VAL A 199 -0.65 -10.97 -9.94
CA VAL A 199 0.23 -12.05 -9.47
C VAL A 199 -0.65 -13.14 -8.86
N ILE A 200 -0.78 -14.27 -9.55
CA ILE A 200 -1.38 -15.48 -9.00
C ILE A 200 -0.33 -16.12 -8.10
N ILE A 201 -0.52 -15.99 -6.79
CA ILE A 201 0.26 -16.74 -5.79
C ILE A 201 -0.41 -18.10 -5.66
N HIS A 202 0.28 -19.14 -6.06
CA HIS A 202 -0.13 -20.51 -5.75
C HIS A 202 0.35 -20.82 -4.33
N ASP A 203 -0.59 -21.03 -3.42
CA ASP A 203 -0.33 -21.67 -2.14
C ASP A 203 -0.17 -23.18 -2.42
N ASP A 204 1.07 -23.65 -2.45
CA ASP A 204 1.37 -25.09 -2.48
C ASP A 204 1.25 -25.64 -1.05
N ASP A 205 0.31 -26.58 -0.86
CA ASP A 205 0.23 -27.49 0.29
C ASP A 205 1.49 -28.38 0.44
#